data_AF-A0A1G5BSN5-F1
#
_entry.id   AF-A0A1G5BSN5-F1
#
_cell.length_a   1.000
_cell.length_b   1.000
_cell.length_c   1.000
_cell.angle_alpha   90.00
_cell.angle_beta   90.00
_cell.angle_gamma   90.00
#
_symmetry.space_group_name_H-M   'P 1'
#
loop_
_entity.id
_entity.type
_entity.pdbx_description
1 polymer ?
#
loop_
_entity_poly.entity_id
_entity_poly.type
_entity_poly.pdbx_seq_one_letter_code
_entity_poly.pdbx_strand_id
1 'polypeptide(L)'
;MKIDQGTIHNLLAQKQPKLNSTHSKLCIPIIYRIYKKMGAGIRFDDIKVDETLIIDGHHRFISSLLVDDKLDYVDSAKTSATRIYEWSDVEFVEEDWDTQEQIAQFNREDAAFNNISLEKLMELTR
;
A
#
# COMPACT_ATOMS: atom_id res chain seq x y z
N MET A 1 -0.26 12.78 -11.26
CA MET A 1 -1.28 12.97 -10.22
C MET A 1 -0.57 13.26 -8.92
N LYS A 2 -0.94 14.32 -8.19
CA LYS A 2 -0.44 14.53 -6.83
C LYS A 2 -1.32 13.72 -5.88
N ILE A 3 -0.72 12.88 -5.04
CA ILE A 3 -1.42 12.18 -3.96
C ILE A 3 -1.13 12.94 -2.68
N ASP A 4 -2.18 13.34 -1.98
CA ASP A 4 -2.15 13.93 -0.65
C ASP A 4 -3.20 13.27 0.26
N GLN A 5 -3.23 13.65 1.54
CA GLN A 5 -4.18 13.09 2.50
C GLN A 5 -5.64 13.25 2.04
N GLY A 6 -6.01 14.45 1.55
CA GLY A 6 -7.36 14.73 1.09
C GLY A 6 -7.77 13.84 -0.08
N THR A 7 -6.86 13.58 -1.00
CA THR A 7 -7.06 12.65 -2.12
C THR A 7 -7.38 11.23 -1.62
N ILE A 8 -6.61 10.74 -0.64
CA ILE A 8 -6.80 9.38 -0.10
C ILE A 8 -8.09 9.27 0.72
N HIS A 9 -8.39 10.25 1.58
CA HIS A 9 -9.64 10.26 2.34
C HIS A 9 -10.87 10.33 1.43
N ASN A 10 -10.83 11.15 0.38
CA ASN A 10 -11.91 11.22 -0.61
C ASN A 10 -12.10 9.87 -1.33
N LEU A 11 -11.01 9.21 -1.71
CA LEU A 11 -11.07 7.87 -2.32
C LEU A 11 -11.74 6.87 -1.37
N LEU A 12 -11.33 6.84 -0.11
CA LEU A 12 -11.87 5.92 0.90
C LEU A 12 -13.36 6.19 1.17
N ALA A 13 -13.77 7.47 1.23
CA ALA A 13 -15.17 7.85 1.37
C ALA A 13 -16.02 7.46 0.16
N GLN A 14 -15.47 7.53 -1.06
CA GLN A 14 -16.16 7.12 -2.29
C GLN A 14 -16.27 5.59 -2.43
N LYS A 15 -15.16 4.88 -2.17
CA LYS A 15 -15.08 3.42 -2.36
C LYS A 15 -15.71 2.63 -1.21
N GLN A 16 -15.79 3.22 0.00
CA GLN A 16 -16.33 2.60 1.22
C GLN A 16 -15.84 1.15 1.41
N PRO A 17 -14.50 0.95 1.52
CA PRO A 17 -13.95 -0.40 1.61
C PRO A 17 -14.47 -1.13 2.85
N LYS A 18 -14.66 -2.44 2.73
CA LYS A 18 -15.09 -3.31 3.85
C LYS A 18 -13.99 -3.60 4.87
N LEU A 19 -12.73 -3.38 4.49
CA LEU A 19 -11.57 -3.63 5.34
C LEU A 19 -11.21 -2.36 6.10
N ASN A 20 -10.95 -2.49 7.40
CA ASN A 20 -10.52 -1.42 8.30
C ASN A 20 -9.00 -1.48 8.55
N SER A 21 -8.45 -0.32 8.91
CA SER A 21 -7.04 -0.20 9.26
C SER A 21 -6.76 -0.67 10.68
N THR A 22 -5.57 -1.21 10.89
CA THR A 22 -5.00 -1.44 12.23
C THR A 22 -3.84 -0.49 12.54
N HIS A 23 -3.53 0.42 11.61
CA HIS A 23 -2.57 1.50 11.76
C HIS A 23 -3.28 2.84 11.83
N SER A 24 -2.89 3.69 12.78
CA SER A 24 -3.39 5.07 12.90
C SER A 24 -2.72 6.04 11.92
N LYS A 25 -1.61 5.64 11.29
CA LYS A 25 -0.80 6.50 10.42
C LYS A 25 -0.22 5.70 9.25
N LEU A 26 -0.24 6.29 8.06
CA LEU A 26 0.35 5.72 6.85
C LEU A 26 1.16 6.78 6.08
N CYS A 27 2.17 6.31 5.35
CA CYS A 27 3.12 7.14 4.63
C CYS A 27 2.71 7.31 3.16
N ILE A 28 2.47 8.55 2.75
CA ILE A 28 2.06 8.88 1.37
C ILE A 28 3.16 8.54 0.36
N PRO A 29 4.46 8.87 0.58
CA PRO A 29 5.53 8.46 -0.33
C PRO A 29 5.56 6.94 -0.64
N ILE A 30 5.36 6.09 0.38
CA ILE A 30 5.29 4.63 0.20
C ILE A 30 4.09 4.25 -0.67
N ILE A 31 2.89 4.78 -0.35
CA ILE A 31 1.67 4.56 -1.14
C ILE A 31 1.91 4.98 -2.60
N TYR A 32 2.53 6.14 -2.83
CA TYR A 32 2.77 6.63 -4.18
C TYR A 32 3.73 5.74 -4.98
N ARG A 33 4.80 5.23 -4.34
CA ARG A 33 5.73 4.29 -4.99
C ARG A 33 5.04 2.99 -5.39
N ILE A 34 4.23 2.43 -4.49
CA ILE A 34 3.49 1.18 -4.75
C ILE A 34 2.42 1.41 -5.82
N TYR A 35 1.65 2.50 -5.74
CA TYR A 35 0.68 2.93 -6.76
C TYR A 35 1.30 2.98 -8.15
N LYS A 36 2.47 3.62 -8.31
CA LYS A 36 3.16 3.69 -9.61
C LYS A 36 3.55 2.30 -10.13
N LYS A 37 4.03 1.43 -9.24
CA LYS A 37 4.41 0.06 -9.56
C LYS A 37 3.20 -0.77 -10.00
N MET A 38 2.12 -0.76 -9.22
CA MET A 38 0.88 -1.46 -9.56
C MET A 38 0.29 -0.96 -10.89
N GLY A 39 0.26 0.35 -11.10
CA GLY A 39 -0.22 0.95 -12.35
C GLY A 39 0.62 0.56 -13.58
N ALA A 40 1.85 0.12 -13.38
CA ALA A 40 2.72 -0.43 -14.43
C ALA A 40 2.68 -1.96 -14.54
N GLY A 41 1.77 -2.63 -13.82
CA GLY A 41 1.59 -4.08 -13.83
C GLY A 41 2.56 -4.84 -12.92
N ILE A 42 3.27 -4.16 -12.01
CA ILE A 42 4.12 -4.82 -11.02
C ILE A 42 3.23 -5.40 -9.92
N ARG A 43 3.33 -6.71 -9.71
CA ARG A 43 2.59 -7.45 -8.68
C ARG A 43 3.28 -7.33 -7.34
N PHE A 44 2.48 -7.45 -6.29
CA PHE A 44 2.91 -7.48 -4.90
C PHE A 44 2.31 -8.70 -4.19
N ASP A 45 2.92 -9.09 -3.08
CA ASP A 45 2.36 -10.10 -2.18
C ASP A 45 0.99 -9.70 -1.64
N ASP A 46 0.21 -10.75 -1.33
CA ASP A 46 -1.09 -10.70 -0.70
C ASP A 46 -1.10 -9.81 0.55
N ILE A 47 -2.23 -9.20 0.84
CA ILE A 47 -2.42 -8.52 2.13
C ILE A 47 -2.96 -9.52 3.15
N LYS A 48 -2.47 -9.38 4.38
CA LYS A 48 -2.88 -10.25 5.49
C LYS A 48 -4.12 -9.68 6.13
N VAL A 49 -5.18 -10.47 6.22
CA VAL A 49 -6.47 -10.03 6.75
C VAL A 49 -6.92 -10.96 7.87
N ASP A 50 -7.55 -10.38 8.89
CA ASP A 50 -8.32 -11.11 9.90
C ASP A 50 -9.75 -10.54 9.91
N GLU A 51 -10.72 -11.33 9.45
CA GLU A 51 -12.11 -10.91 9.22
C GLU A 51 -12.21 -9.65 8.35
N THR A 52 -12.42 -8.48 8.97
CA THR A 52 -12.54 -7.17 8.30
C THR A 52 -11.33 -6.27 8.59
N LEU A 53 -10.23 -6.81 9.12
CA LEU A 53 -9.08 -6.02 9.56
C LEU A 53 -7.86 -6.31 8.69
N ILE A 54 -7.22 -5.26 8.18
CA ILE A 54 -5.91 -5.40 7.55
C ILE A 54 -4.88 -5.56 8.67
N ILE A 55 -4.19 -6.70 8.69
CA ILE A 55 -3.12 -7.00 9.63
C ILE A 55 -1.77 -6.54 9.08
N ASP A 56 -1.56 -6.71 7.77
CA ASP A 56 -0.33 -6.33 7.07
C ASP A 56 -0.66 -5.97 5.62
N GLY A 57 0.02 -4.96 5.08
CA GLY A 57 -0.18 -4.49 3.71
C GLY A 57 -1.10 -3.28 3.55
N HIS A 58 -1.27 -2.43 4.56
CA HIS A 58 -2.11 -1.23 4.47
C HIS A 58 -1.73 -0.30 3.32
N HIS A 59 -0.43 -0.01 3.10
CA HIS A 59 -0.02 0.82 1.96
C HIS A 59 -0.32 0.15 0.62
N ARG A 60 -0.20 -1.19 0.52
CA ARG A 60 -0.58 -1.95 -0.68
C ARG A 60 -2.08 -1.85 -0.94
N PHE A 61 -2.90 -2.03 0.08
CA PHE A 61 -4.35 -1.89 -0.02
C PHE A 61 -4.79 -0.52 -0.53
N ILE A 62 -4.27 0.57 0.04
CA ILE A 62 -4.59 1.92 -0.45
C ILE A 62 -4.13 2.11 -1.90
N SER A 63 -2.95 1.60 -2.24
CA SER A 63 -2.41 1.69 -3.59
C SER A 63 -3.26 0.94 -4.61
N SER A 64 -3.79 -0.24 -4.26
CA SER A 64 -4.66 -1.01 -5.15
C SER A 64 -6.00 -0.31 -5.38
N LEU A 65 -6.55 0.36 -4.36
CA LEU A 65 -7.74 1.20 -4.52
C LEU A 65 -7.50 2.38 -5.47
N LEU A 66 -6.30 2.96 -5.46
CA LEU A 66 -5.93 4.07 -6.34
C LEU A 66 -5.79 3.64 -7.81
N VAL A 67 -5.29 2.42 -8.09
CA VAL A 67 -5.18 1.87 -9.45
C VAL A 67 -6.42 1.09 -9.91
N ASP A 68 -7.42 0.93 -9.03
CA ASP A 68 -8.60 0.08 -9.23
C ASP A 68 -8.23 -1.37 -9.59
N ASP A 69 -7.15 -1.87 -8.99
CA ASP A 69 -6.63 -3.23 -9.20
C ASP A 69 -6.96 -4.12 -7.98
N LYS A 70 -7.00 -5.44 -8.23
CA LYS A 70 -7.29 -6.43 -7.20
C LYS A 70 -6.00 -6.86 -6.52
N LEU A 71 -6.03 -6.88 -5.19
CA LEU A 71 -5.06 -7.59 -4.38
C LEU A 71 -5.66 -8.89 -3.87
N ASP A 72 -4.82 -9.92 -3.84
CA ASP A 72 -5.14 -11.17 -3.20
C ASP A 72 -5.00 -11.02 -1.67
N TYR A 73 -5.74 -11.86 -0.95
CA TYR A 73 -5.84 -11.85 0.51
C TYR A 73 -5.43 -13.19 1.07
N VAL A 74 -4.69 -13.15 2.18
CA VAL A 74 -4.36 -14.34 2.97
C VAL A 74 -4.82 -14.16 4.40
N ASP A 75 -5.42 -15.21 4.96
CA ASP A 75 -5.87 -15.21 6.34
C ASP A 75 -4.68 -15.06 7.29
N SER A 76 -4.88 -14.26 8.33
CA SER A 76 -3.92 -14.04 9.41
C SER A 76 -4.65 -13.89 10.73
N ALA A 77 -3.89 -13.80 11.81
CA ALA A 77 -4.45 -13.67 13.15
C ALA A 77 -4.17 -12.29 13.71
N LYS A 78 -5.20 -11.61 14.21
CA LYS A 78 -5.00 -10.48 15.13
C LYS A 78 -4.48 -10.96 16.48
N THR A 79 -3.97 -10.02 17.25
CA THR A 79 -3.63 -10.23 18.66
C THR A 79 -4.56 -9.41 19.54
N SER A 80 -4.55 -9.66 20.85
CA SER A 80 -5.29 -8.82 21.81
C SER A 80 -4.82 -7.36 21.83
N ALA A 81 -3.63 -7.07 21.28
CA ALA A 81 -3.09 -5.72 21.18
C ALA A 81 -3.52 -4.99 19.88
N THR A 82 -4.16 -5.69 18.93
CA THR A 82 -4.58 -5.11 17.66
C THR A 82 -5.65 -4.04 17.90
N ARG A 83 -5.34 -2.81 17.47
CA ARG A 83 -6.27 -1.68 17.48
C ARG A 83 -6.92 -1.53 16.13
N ILE A 84 -8.13 -1.00 16.11
CA ILE A 84 -8.90 -0.75 14.89
C ILE A 84 -9.00 0.75 14.71
N TYR A 85 -8.79 1.22 13.49
CA TYR A 85 -8.90 2.61 13.10
C TYR A 85 -9.85 2.70 11.90
N GLU A 86 -10.87 3.55 12.03
CA GLU A 86 -11.69 3.97 10.90
C GLU A 86 -10.81 4.76 9.92
N TRP A 87 -11.07 4.61 8.63
CA TRP A 87 -10.26 5.27 7.61
C TRP A 87 -10.28 6.80 7.69
N SER A 88 -11.36 7.38 8.23
CA SER A 88 -11.46 8.81 8.52
C SER A 88 -10.46 9.30 9.56
N ASP A 89 -10.03 8.40 10.45
CA ASP A 89 -9.17 8.69 11.60
C ASP A 89 -7.71 8.34 11.33
N VAL A 90 -7.42 7.68 10.20
CA VAL A 90 -6.06 7.37 9.76
C VAL A 90 -5.39 8.63 9.21
N GLU A 91 -4.25 8.98 9.78
CA GLU A 91 -3.41 10.09 9.34
C GLU A 91 -2.52 9.65 8.16
N PHE A 92 -2.52 10.44 7.08
CA PHE A 92 -1.66 10.19 5.92
C PHE A 92 -0.57 11.25 5.87
N VAL A 93 0.68 10.86 6.13
CA VAL A 93 1.80 11.80 6.27
C VAL A 93 2.67 11.88 5.02
N GLU A 94 3.20 13.08 4.77
CA GLU A 94 4.12 13.35 3.66
C GLU A 94 5.58 12.98 3.99
N GLU A 95 5.90 12.75 5.27
CA GLU A 95 7.22 12.27 5.70
C GLU A 95 7.51 10.90 5.06
N ASP A 96 8.63 10.82 4.36
CA ASP A 96 9.09 9.56 3.78
C ASP A 96 9.79 8.73 4.86
N TRP A 97 9.27 7.53 5.11
CA TRP A 97 9.82 6.63 6.13
C TRP A 97 10.92 5.73 5.60
N ASP A 98 11.11 5.68 4.27
CA ASP A 98 12.18 4.88 3.65
C ASP A 98 13.37 5.77 3.28
N THR A 99 14.57 5.29 3.60
CA THR A 99 15.81 5.86 3.06
C THR A 99 15.98 5.49 1.58
N GLN A 100 16.89 6.16 0.88
CA GLN A 100 17.21 5.83 -0.51
C GLN A 100 17.75 4.41 -0.65
N GLU A 101 18.49 3.91 0.34
CA GLU A 101 18.99 2.53 0.38
C GLU A 101 17.85 1.52 0.52
N GLN A 102 16.87 1.80 1.39
CA GLN A 102 15.67 0.96 1.54
C GLN A 102 14.84 0.94 0.24
N ILE A 103 14.62 2.11 -0.37
CA ILE A 103 13.93 2.21 -1.67
C ILE A 103 14.66 1.37 -2.73
N ALA A 104 15.98 1.47 -2.80
CA ALA A 104 16.78 0.69 -3.73
C ALA A 104 16.69 -0.82 -3.46
N GLN A 105 16.63 -1.23 -2.19
CA GLN A 105 16.43 -2.62 -1.80
C GLN A 105 15.04 -3.13 -2.20
N PHE A 106 13.98 -2.40 -1.88
CA PHE A 106 12.62 -2.77 -2.27
C PHE A 106 12.45 -2.85 -3.78
N ASN A 107 13.08 -1.96 -4.55
CA ASN A 107 13.06 -2.05 -6.01
C ASN A 107 13.73 -3.33 -6.52
N ARG A 108 14.79 -3.82 -5.87
CA ARG A 108 15.42 -5.09 -6.22
C ARG A 108 14.52 -6.28 -5.89
N GLU A 109 13.88 -6.25 -4.72
CA GLU A 109 12.95 -7.29 -4.27
C GLU A 109 11.73 -7.38 -5.18
N ASP A 110 11.10 -6.25 -5.50
CA ASP A 110 9.96 -6.20 -6.41
C ASP A 110 10.33 -6.68 -7.83
N ALA A 111 11.51 -6.30 -8.33
CA ALA A 111 12.00 -6.77 -9.63
C ALA A 111 12.20 -8.30 -9.63
N ALA A 112 12.81 -8.84 -8.56
CA ALA A 112 13.01 -10.27 -8.40
C ALA A 112 11.68 -11.03 -8.30
N PHE A 113 10.74 -10.55 -7.48
CA PHE A 113 9.40 -11.14 -7.34
C PHE A 113 8.65 -11.19 -8.66
N ASN A 114 8.79 -10.15 -9.49
CA ASN A 114 8.13 -10.05 -10.80
C ASN A 114 8.93 -10.67 -11.96
N ASN A 115 10.08 -11.31 -11.69
CA ASN A 115 10.97 -11.89 -12.69
C ASN A 115 11.38 -10.91 -13.81
N ILE A 116 11.65 -9.64 -13.45
CA ILE A 116 12.16 -8.61 -14.37
C ILE A 116 13.50 -8.04 -13.89
N SER A 117 14.25 -7.38 -14.78
CA SER A 117 15.45 -6.67 -14.35
C SER A 117 15.11 -5.40 -13.56
N LEU A 118 16.02 -4.99 -12.67
CA LEU A 118 15.89 -3.72 -11.95
C LEU A 118 15.77 -2.53 -12.92
N GLU A 119 16.54 -2.54 -14.00
CA GLU A 119 16.46 -1.53 -15.06
C GLU A 119 15.05 -1.48 -15.67
N LYS A 120 14.46 -2.64 -15.97
CA LYS A 120 13.12 -2.71 -16.52
C LYS A 120 12.07 -2.17 -15.56
N LEU A 121 12.18 -2.50 -14.27
CA LEU A 121 11.30 -1.95 -13.23
C LEU A 121 11.42 -0.42 -13.16
N MET A 122 12.63 0.11 -13.22
CA MET A 122 12.87 1.56 -13.18
C MET A 122 12.32 2.28 -14.42
N GLU A 123 12.39 1.67 -15.61
CA GLU A 123 11.76 2.20 -16.83
C GLU A 123 10.24 2.28 -16.73
N LEU A 124 9.62 1.23 -16.19
CA LEU A 124 8.16 1.12 -16.07
C LEU A 124 7.57 2.10 -15.04
N THR A 125 8.37 2.52 -14.06
CA THR A 125 7.90 3.25 -12.87
C THR A 125 8.41 4.68 -12.79
N ARG A 126 9.05 5.19 -13.86
CA ARG A 126 9.54 6.58 -13.95
C ARG A 126 8.41 7.57 -13.73
#